data_AF-A0A832HPQ6-F1
#
_entry.id   AF-A0A832HPQ6-F1
#
_cell.length_a   1.000
_cell.length_b   1.000
_cell.length_c   1.000
_cell.angle_alpha   90.00
_cell.angle_beta   90.00
_cell.angle_gamma   90.00
#
_symmetry.space_group_name_H-M   'P 1'
#
loop_
_entity.id
_entity.type
_entity.pdbx_description
1 polymer ?
#
loop_
_entity_poly.entity_id
_entity_poly.type
_entity_poly.pdbx_seq_one_letter_code
_entity_poly.pdbx_strand_id
1 'polypeptide(L)'
;MKSPMLPKDHQAAVRRALELGRSGDPAKLPELVAMLRLPSNEVQRLAVSAIGKLVEFGADAEAAVAALLPMALHGRHPQTQQYAIRALRKCGAAAKGCVPDLRDLARNPTQRDYVRAAAATAADAIEQAAKDALAGVKHRCQRCGAAVTAEEYARSHQQFQRSYCDRCFDEVFLERRNFEIQVEINKTIEACDGTLVQSEGERRIAEWLTAHGIAYRYDAKFRIIAEFQIRPDFYLPELDVYIEYWGLDTPQYKMSMYKKQMLYQQEGKRLISVYPQDLPGLDVLLTAKLRRYGYFP
;
A
#
# COMPACT_ATOMS: atom_id res chain seq x y z
N MET A 1 9.05 -6.65 -31.57
CA MET A 1 8.66 -6.05 -32.86
C MET A 1 8.49 -4.55 -32.67
N LYS A 2 9.19 -3.73 -33.46
CA LYS A 2 8.97 -2.27 -33.51
C LYS A 2 7.50 -2.04 -33.89
N SER A 3 6.81 -1.14 -33.19
CA SER A 3 5.42 -0.82 -33.52
C SER A 3 5.36 -0.33 -34.98
N PRO A 4 4.41 -0.80 -35.81
CA PRO A 4 4.20 -0.30 -37.18
C PRO A 4 3.70 1.16 -37.22
N MET A 5 3.55 1.83 -36.07
CA MET A 5 3.21 3.24 -35.98
C MET A 5 4.46 4.11 -36.17
N LEU A 6 4.31 5.28 -36.79
CA LEU A 6 5.35 6.30 -36.80
C LEU A 6 5.66 6.74 -35.35
N PRO A 7 6.93 7.02 -34.99
CA PRO A 7 7.30 7.35 -33.61
C PRO A 7 6.51 8.51 -32.99
N LYS A 8 6.20 9.55 -33.79
CA LYS A 8 5.39 10.70 -33.33
C LYS A 8 3.96 10.29 -32.99
N ASP A 9 3.32 9.51 -33.87
CA ASP A 9 1.95 9.03 -33.68
C ASP A 9 1.86 8.07 -32.50
N HIS A 10 2.86 7.21 -32.35
CA HIS A 10 2.98 6.32 -31.20
C HIS A 10 3.08 7.11 -29.89
N GLN A 11 3.96 8.10 -29.82
CA GLN A 11 4.11 8.94 -28.62
C GLN A 11 2.83 9.75 -28.32
N ALA A 12 2.16 10.26 -29.34
CA ALA A 12 0.88 10.95 -29.18
C ALA A 12 -0.19 10.02 -28.61
N ALA A 13 -0.31 8.80 -29.15
CA ALA A 13 -1.24 7.79 -28.67
C ALA A 13 -0.94 7.35 -27.22
N VAL A 14 0.33 7.17 -26.86
CA VAL A 14 0.73 6.85 -25.47
C VAL A 14 0.31 7.98 -24.52
N ARG A 15 0.62 9.24 -24.86
CA ARG A 15 0.23 10.39 -24.03
C ARG A 15 -1.29 10.48 -23.89
N ARG A 16 -2.03 10.26 -24.98
CA ARG A 16 -3.48 10.32 -24.99
C ARG A 16 -4.11 9.23 -24.11
N ALA A 17 -3.64 7.98 -24.21
CA ALA A 17 -4.15 6.89 -23.37
C ALA A 17 -3.97 7.19 -21.87
N LEU A 18 -2.80 7.76 -21.51
CA LEU A 18 -2.50 8.16 -20.13
C LEU A 18 -3.40 9.32 -19.66
N GLU A 19 -3.59 10.34 -20.49
CA GLU A 19 -4.48 11.47 -20.21
C GLU A 19 -5.91 11.01 -19.93
N LEU A 20 -6.47 10.20 -20.83
CA LEU A 20 -7.83 9.65 -20.70
C LEU A 20 -7.96 8.82 -19.42
N GLY A 21 -7.03 7.91 -19.14
CA GLY A 21 -7.06 7.12 -17.91
C GLY A 21 -6.87 7.95 -16.63
N ARG A 22 -6.13 9.06 -16.68
CA ARG A 22 -5.95 9.96 -15.55
C ARG A 22 -7.19 10.80 -15.28
N SER A 23 -7.93 11.19 -16.32
CA SER A 23 -9.14 12.01 -16.20
C SER A 23 -10.20 11.39 -15.27
N GLY A 24 -10.31 10.05 -15.26
CA GLY A 24 -11.37 9.36 -14.53
C GLY A 24 -12.77 9.61 -15.10
N ASP A 25 -12.89 10.28 -16.26
CA ASP A 25 -14.16 10.62 -16.89
C ASP A 25 -14.75 9.39 -17.63
N PRO A 26 -15.90 8.83 -17.17
CA PRO A 26 -16.56 7.70 -17.79
C PRO A 26 -16.88 7.88 -19.28
N ALA A 27 -17.11 9.12 -19.72
CA ALA A 27 -17.45 9.44 -21.11
C ALA A 27 -16.28 9.18 -22.08
N LYS A 28 -15.07 8.95 -21.58
CA LYS A 28 -13.87 8.63 -22.38
C LYS A 28 -13.74 7.15 -22.75
N LEU A 29 -14.63 6.28 -22.25
CA LEU A 29 -14.61 4.85 -22.56
C LEU A 29 -14.59 4.57 -24.08
N PRO A 30 -15.44 5.17 -24.94
CA PRO A 30 -15.44 4.88 -26.37
C PRO A 30 -14.11 5.24 -27.06
N GLU A 31 -13.46 6.33 -26.63
CA GLU A 31 -12.17 6.75 -27.17
C GLU A 31 -11.07 5.73 -26.81
N LEU A 32 -11.03 5.28 -25.56
CA LEU A 32 -10.10 4.22 -25.12
C LEU A 32 -10.34 2.89 -25.87
N VAL A 33 -11.60 2.53 -26.12
CA VAL A 33 -11.95 1.35 -26.92
C VAL A 33 -11.43 1.47 -28.35
N ALA A 34 -11.52 2.65 -28.97
CA ALA A 34 -10.95 2.89 -30.29
C ALA A 34 -9.42 2.69 -30.30
N MET A 35 -8.73 3.09 -29.24
CA MET A 35 -7.27 2.92 -29.12
C MET A 35 -6.82 1.47 -29.05
N LEU A 36 -7.69 0.52 -28.65
CA LEU A 36 -7.36 -0.91 -28.67
C LEU A 36 -7.07 -1.44 -30.08
N ARG A 37 -7.58 -0.78 -31.11
CA ARG A 37 -7.35 -1.13 -32.52
C ARG A 37 -5.98 -0.69 -33.03
N LEU A 38 -5.29 0.19 -32.31
CA LEU A 38 -3.97 0.67 -32.71
C LEU A 38 -2.94 -0.46 -32.61
N PRO A 39 -2.02 -0.58 -33.60
CA PRO A 39 -1.06 -1.67 -33.64
C PRO A 39 0.15 -1.41 -32.73
N SER A 40 -0.08 -1.04 -31.47
CA SER A 40 0.95 -0.90 -30.46
C SER A 40 0.55 -1.63 -29.18
N ASN A 41 1.36 -2.61 -28.77
CA ASN A 41 1.16 -3.34 -27.52
C ASN A 41 1.18 -2.41 -26.31
N GLU A 42 2.00 -1.36 -26.33
CA GLU A 42 2.07 -0.38 -25.25
C GLU A 42 0.78 0.42 -25.15
N VAL A 43 0.30 0.96 -26.29
CA VAL A 43 -0.95 1.72 -26.34
C VAL A 43 -2.13 0.85 -25.93
N GLN A 44 -2.22 -0.38 -26.45
CA GLN A 44 -3.26 -1.33 -26.09
C GLN A 44 -3.26 -1.64 -24.59
N ARG A 45 -2.09 -1.91 -24.00
CA ARG A 45 -1.97 -2.18 -22.56
C ARG A 45 -2.40 -0.97 -21.72
N LEU A 46 -2.01 0.24 -22.11
CA LEU A 46 -2.41 1.48 -21.42
C LEU A 46 -3.92 1.71 -21.53
N ALA A 47 -4.49 1.53 -22.72
CA ALA A 47 -5.92 1.69 -22.95
C ALA A 47 -6.74 0.66 -22.16
N VAL A 48 -6.36 -0.62 -22.18
CA VAL A 48 -6.96 -1.67 -21.35
C VAL A 48 -6.92 -1.32 -19.86
N SER A 49 -5.76 -0.86 -19.36
CA SER A 49 -5.60 -0.45 -17.97
C SER A 49 -6.52 0.74 -17.62
N ALA A 50 -6.64 1.71 -18.53
CA ALA A 50 -7.48 2.87 -18.36
C ALA A 50 -8.97 2.50 -18.37
N ILE A 51 -9.41 1.62 -19.26
CA ILE A 51 -10.80 1.11 -19.32
C ILE A 51 -11.18 0.50 -17.97
N GLY A 52 -10.36 -0.41 -17.45
CA GLY A 52 -10.62 -1.03 -16.15
C GLY A 52 -10.70 -0.02 -15.00
N LYS A 53 -9.92 1.06 -15.06
CA LYS A 53 -10.02 2.17 -14.10
C LYS A 53 -11.33 2.95 -14.27
N LEU A 54 -11.74 3.30 -15.49
CA LEU A 54 -12.95 4.09 -15.71
C LEU A 54 -14.24 3.39 -15.24
N VAL A 55 -14.27 2.05 -15.26
CA VAL A 55 -15.41 1.29 -14.69
C VAL A 55 -15.57 1.57 -13.19
N GLU A 56 -14.48 1.75 -12.45
CA GLU A 56 -14.51 2.14 -11.03
C GLU A 56 -15.06 3.57 -10.83
N PHE A 57 -15.06 4.41 -11.88
CA PHE A 57 -15.64 5.75 -11.90
C PHE A 57 -17.05 5.78 -12.52
N GLY A 58 -17.66 4.63 -12.79
CA GLY A 58 -19.04 4.54 -13.31
C GLY A 58 -19.15 4.49 -14.83
N ALA A 59 -18.09 4.15 -15.56
CA ALA A 59 -18.19 3.81 -16.96
C ALA A 59 -19.00 2.52 -17.16
N ASP A 60 -19.66 2.41 -18.32
CA ASP A 60 -20.45 1.25 -18.70
C ASP A 60 -19.61 -0.04 -18.65
N ALA A 61 -19.92 -0.88 -17.65
CA ALA A 61 -19.20 -2.10 -17.39
C ALA A 61 -19.43 -3.16 -18.48
N GLU A 62 -20.62 -3.21 -19.09
CA GLU A 62 -20.93 -4.16 -20.16
C GLU A 62 -20.16 -3.80 -21.44
N ALA A 63 -20.13 -2.51 -21.79
CA ALA A 63 -19.33 -2.02 -22.91
C ALA A 63 -17.83 -2.24 -22.67
N ALA A 64 -17.35 -2.04 -21.44
CA ALA A 64 -15.97 -2.34 -21.07
C ALA A 64 -15.65 -3.83 -21.20
N VAL A 65 -16.52 -4.72 -20.71
CA VAL A 65 -16.37 -6.17 -20.83
C VAL A 65 -16.27 -6.60 -22.29
N ALA A 66 -17.16 -6.10 -23.14
CA ALA A 66 -17.16 -6.40 -24.58
C ALA A 66 -15.84 -5.98 -25.26
N ALA A 67 -15.24 -4.87 -24.86
CA ALA A 67 -13.97 -4.39 -25.40
C ALA A 67 -12.75 -5.14 -24.83
N LEU A 68 -12.81 -5.58 -23.57
CA LEU A 68 -11.70 -6.19 -22.85
C LEU A 68 -11.56 -7.69 -23.13
N LEU A 69 -12.65 -8.41 -23.34
CA LEU A 69 -12.63 -9.86 -23.55
C LEU A 69 -11.73 -10.29 -24.74
N PRO A 70 -11.84 -9.67 -25.94
CA PRO A 70 -10.93 -10.01 -27.04
C PRO A 70 -9.45 -9.77 -26.71
N MET A 71 -9.15 -8.74 -25.92
CA MET A 71 -7.79 -8.42 -25.49
C MET A 71 -7.25 -9.44 -24.48
N ALA A 72 -8.11 -9.98 -23.61
CA ALA A 72 -7.76 -11.04 -22.66
C ALA A 72 -7.44 -12.35 -23.38
N LEU A 73 -8.25 -12.73 -24.38
CA LEU A 73 -8.11 -14.01 -25.08
C LEU A 73 -7.03 -13.98 -26.16
N HIS A 74 -6.95 -12.89 -26.93
CA HIS A 74 -6.17 -12.82 -28.17
C HIS A 74 -5.18 -11.64 -28.21
N GLY A 75 -4.91 -11.00 -27.08
CA GLY A 75 -3.92 -9.94 -26.98
C GLY A 75 -2.54 -10.40 -27.50
N ARG A 76 -1.96 -9.64 -28.44
CA ARG A 76 -0.69 -9.99 -29.12
C ARG A 76 0.48 -10.18 -28.17
N HIS A 77 0.44 -9.49 -27.02
CA HIS A 77 1.47 -9.56 -26.01
C HIS A 77 0.88 -10.12 -24.70
N PRO A 78 1.53 -11.09 -24.05
CA PRO A 78 1.02 -11.69 -22.83
C PRO A 78 0.78 -10.69 -21.67
N GLN A 79 1.55 -9.59 -21.60
CA GLN A 79 1.23 -8.52 -20.65
C GLN A 79 -0.09 -7.81 -20.98
N THR A 80 -0.42 -7.60 -22.25
CA THR A 80 -1.70 -6.99 -22.63
C THR A 80 -2.87 -7.88 -22.23
N GLN A 81 -2.73 -9.20 -22.42
CA GLN A 81 -3.71 -10.19 -21.93
C GLN A 81 -3.86 -10.10 -20.41
N GLN A 82 -2.76 -10.11 -19.65
CA GLN A 82 -2.80 -10.00 -18.20
C GLN A 82 -3.53 -8.74 -17.72
N TYR A 83 -3.25 -7.59 -18.34
CA TYR A 83 -3.92 -6.33 -17.99
C TYR A 83 -5.41 -6.36 -18.35
N ALA A 84 -5.79 -7.01 -19.46
CA ALA A 84 -7.18 -7.16 -19.86
C ALA A 84 -7.96 -8.04 -18.89
N ILE A 85 -7.38 -9.16 -18.48
CA ILE A 85 -7.93 -10.04 -17.45
C ILE A 85 -8.12 -9.29 -16.12
N ARG A 86 -7.12 -8.50 -15.71
CA ARG A 86 -7.21 -7.66 -14.50
C ARG A 86 -8.29 -6.58 -14.62
N ALA A 87 -8.49 -6.02 -15.81
CA ALA A 87 -9.54 -5.04 -16.06
C ALA A 87 -10.94 -5.68 -16.09
N LEU A 88 -11.10 -6.89 -16.67
CA LEU A 88 -12.34 -7.68 -16.60
C LEU A 88 -12.74 -7.94 -15.15
N ARG A 89 -11.77 -8.27 -14.28
CA ARG A 89 -12.02 -8.43 -12.84
C ARG A 89 -12.62 -7.17 -12.21
N LYS A 90 -12.20 -5.97 -12.63
CA LYS A 90 -12.75 -4.70 -12.12
C LYS A 90 -14.17 -4.43 -12.57
N CYS A 91 -14.61 -5.07 -13.66
CA CYS A 91 -16.00 -4.98 -14.11
C CYS A 91 -16.97 -5.78 -13.22
N GLY A 92 -16.45 -6.57 -12.27
CA GLY A 92 -17.26 -7.24 -11.24
C GLY A 92 -18.30 -8.19 -11.85
N ALA A 93 -19.53 -8.10 -11.38
CA ALA A 93 -20.62 -8.99 -11.79
C ALA A 93 -20.99 -8.90 -13.29
N ALA A 94 -20.76 -7.75 -13.94
CA ALA A 94 -20.99 -7.59 -15.38
C ALA A 94 -20.13 -8.55 -16.22
N ALA A 95 -18.93 -8.88 -15.74
CA ALA A 95 -18.03 -9.81 -16.43
C ALA A 95 -18.39 -11.30 -16.23
N LYS A 96 -19.53 -11.63 -15.58
CA LYS A 96 -19.93 -13.03 -15.29
C LYS A 96 -19.95 -13.90 -16.54
N GLY A 97 -20.36 -13.34 -17.68
CA GLY A 97 -20.38 -14.05 -18.97
C GLY A 97 -19.01 -14.55 -19.44
N CYS A 98 -17.92 -13.89 -19.03
CA CYS A 98 -16.55 -14.22 -19.44
C CYS A 98 -15.89 -15.31 -18.60
N VAL A 99 -16.54 -15.77 -17.51
CA VAL A 99 -15.95 -16.73 -16.58
C VAL A 99 -15.50 -18.02 -17.27
N PRO A 100 -16.29 -18.67 -18.15
CA PRO A 100 -15.85 -19.87 -18.87
C PRO A 100 -14.57 -19.64 -19.67
N ASP A 101 -14.49 -18.55 -20.44
CA ASP A 101 -13.30 -18.22 -21.23
C ASP A 101 -12.06 -18.00 -20.35
N LEU A 102 -12.22 -17.35 -19.20
CA LEU A 102 -11.13 -17.15 -18.23
C LEU A 102 -10.68 -18.48 -17.60
N ARG A 103 -11.60 -19.42 -17.35
CA ARG A 103 -11.25 -20.76 -16.84
C ARG A 103 -10.49 -21.57 -17.89
N ASP A 104 -10.89 -21.48 -19.15
CA ASP A 104 -10.17 -22.13 -20.26
C ASP A 104 -8.78 -21.53 -20.43
N LEU A 105 -8.66 -20.21 -20.38
CA LEU A 105 -7.37 -19.51 -20.42
C LEU A 105 -6.47 -19.89 -19.25
N ALA A 106 -7.03 -20.08 -18.05
CA ALA A 106 -6.30 -20.50 -16.86
C ALA A 106 -5.72 -21.93 -16.98
N ARG A 107 -6.39 -22.81 -17.73
CA ARG A 107 -5.97 -24.19 -17.97
C ARG A 107 -5.08 -24.37 -19.18
N ASN A 108 -4.98 -23.36 -20.06
CA ASN A 108 -4.26 -23.46 -21.32
C ASN A 108 -2.72 -23.49 -21.08
N PRO A 109 -2.04 -24.61 -21.33
CA PRO A 109 -0.60 -24.76 -21.05
C PRO A 109 0.29 -23.93 -21.97
N THR A 110 -0.24 -23.43 -23.10
CA THR A 110 0.51 -22.58 -24.04
C THR A 110 0.65 -21.14 -23.54
N GLN A 111 -0.18 -20.74 -22.56
CA GLN A 111 -0.14 -19.40 -21.96
C GLN A 111 0.94 -19.28 -20.91
N ARG A 112 1.44 -18.05 -20.73
CA ARG A 112 2.41 -17.72 -19.66
C ARG A 112 1.78 -17.96 -18.30
N ASP A 113 2.57 -18.47 -17.33
CA ASP A 113 2.07 -18.79 -15.99
C ASP A 113 1.35 -17.61 -15.32
N TYR A 114 1.88 -16.39 -15.47
CA TYR A 114 1.26 -15.19 -14.90
C TYR A 114 -0.05 -14.78 -15.57
N VAL A 115 -0.29 -15.19 -16.83
CA VAL A 115 -1.57 -15.01 -17.53
C VAL A 115 -2.56 -16.02 -17.02
N ARG A 116 -2.15 -17.30 -16.92
CA ARG A 116 -3.00 -18.37 -16.36
C ARG A 116 -3.43 -18.07 -14.92
N ALA A 117 -2.48 -17.66 -14.08
CA ALA A 117 -2.74 -17.28 -12.70
C ALA A 117 -3.69 -16.07 -12.62
N ALA A 118 -3.47 -15.04 -13.44
CA ALA A 118 -4.38 -13.89 -13.50
C ALA A 118 -5.79 -14.30 -13.93
N ALA A 119 -5.92 -15.21 -14.90
CA ALA A 119 -7.21 -15.70 -15.39
C ALA A 119 -7.96 -16.49 -14.32
N ALA A 120 -7.28 -17.40 -13.61
CA ALA A 120 -7.86 -18.14 -12.49
C ALA A 120 -8.38 -17.18 -11.41
N THR A 121 -7.53 -16.26 -10.93
CA THR A 121 -7.90 -15.28 -9.89
C THR A 121 -9.03 -14.35 -10.34
N ALA A 122 -9.04 -13.93 -11.61
CA ALA A 122 -10.11 -13.09 -12.14
C ALA A 122 -11.43 -13.86 -12.22
N ALA A 123 -11.42 -15.11 -12.66
CA ALA A 123 -12.62 -15.95 -12.70
C ALA A 123 -13.21 -16.14 -11.30
N ASP A 124 -12.38 -16.50 -10.30
CA ASP A 124 -12.83 -16.64 -8.91
C ASP A 124 -13.46 -15.34 -8.38
N ALA A 125 -12.81 -14.20 -8.64
CA ALA A 125 -13.28 -12.90 -8.18
C ALA A 125 -14.58 -12.45 -8.88
N ILE A 126 -14.74 -12.72 -10.17
CA ILE A 126 -15.95 -12.38 -10.94
C ILE A 126 -17.13 -13.27 -10.49
N GLU A 127 -16.90 -14.58 -10.30
CA GLU A 127 -17.90 -15.48 -9.74
C GLU A 127 -18.34 -15.02 -8.35
N GLN A 128 -17.40 -14.61 -7.51
CA GLN A 128 -17.71 -14.08 -6.18
C GLN A 128 -18.48 -12.77 -6.27
N ALA A 129 -18.08 -11.84 -7.14
CA ALA A 129 -18.79 -10.58 -7.35
C ALA A 129 -20.22 -10.80 -7.86
N ALA A 130 -20.43 -11.81 -8.72
CA ALA A 130 -21.76 -12.19 -9.17
C ALA A 130 -22.63 -12.78 -8.04
N LYS A 131 -22.05 -13.60 -7.15
CA LYS A 131 -22.74 -14.10 -5.95
C LYS A 131 -23.09 -12.95 -5.01
N ASP A 132 -22.17 -12.00 -4.84
CA ASP A 132 -22.35 -10.83 -3.97
C ASP A 132 -23.46 -9.91 -4.48
N ALA A 133 -23.49 -9.64 -5.78
CA ALA A 133 -24.55 -8.87 -6.42
C ALA A 133 -25.92 -9.52 -6.22
N LEU A 134 -26.01 -10.85 -6.35
CA LEU A 134 -27.26 -11.60 -6.10
C LEU A 134 -27.68 -11.57 -4.62
N ALA A 135 -26.71 -11.62 -3.70
CA ALA A 135 -26.95 -11.61 -2.27
C ALA A 135 -27.05 -10.19 -1.67
N GLY A 136 -26.91 -9.13 -2.48
CA GLY A 136 -26.88 -7.73 -2.01
C GLY A 136 -25.67 -7.39 -1.14
N VAL A 137 -24.59 -8.18 -1.17
CA VAL A 137 -23.38 -7.97 -0.38
C VAL A 137 -22.55 -6.86 -1.03
N LYS A 138 -22.32 -5.76 -0.30
CA LYS A 138 -21.53 -4.61 -0.77
C LYS A 138 -20.05 -4.71 -0.39
N HIS A 139 -19.76 -5.26 0.78
CA HIS A 139 -18.42 -5.30 1.34
C HIS A 139 -18.10 -6.68 1.90
N ARG A 140 -16.81 -7.05 1.81
CA ARG A 140 -16.28 -8.27 2.39
C ARG A 140 -15.10 -7.97 3.32
N CYS A 141 -14.96 -8.79 4.34
CA CYS A 141 -13.88 -8.72 5.30
C CYS A 141 -12.56 -9.06 4.61
N GLN A 142 -11.56 -8.18 4.71
CA GLN A 142 -10.26 -8.39 4.07
C GLN A 142 -9.44 -9.53 4.70
N ARG A 143 -9.77 -9.95 5.93
CA ARG A 143 -9.06 -11.03 6.65
C ARG A 143 -9.66 -12.41 6.37
N CYS A 144 -10.98 -12.54 6.44
CA CYS A 144 -11.65 -13.85 6.35
C CYS A 144 -12.61 -13.99 5.15
N GLY A 145 -12.83 -12.93 4.38
CA GLY A 145 -13.71 -12.94 3.21
C GLY A 145 -15.21 -12.93 3.52
N ALA A 146 -15.64 -12.96 4.80
CA ALA A 146 -17.06 -12.90 5.17
C ALA A 146 -17.75 -11.64 4.64
N ALA A 147 -19.06 -11.71 4.36
CA ALA A 147 -19.85 -10.53 4.08
C ALA A 147 -19.85 -9.60 5.31
N VAL A 148 -19.84 -8.29 5.06
CA VAL A 148 -19.73 -7.27 6.09
C VAL A 148 -20.94 -6.34 5.99
N THR A 149 -21.60 -6.06 7.11
CA THR A 149 -22.73 -5.11 7.15
C THR A 149 -22.24 -3.68 6.95
N ALA A 150 -23.17 -2.74 6.73
CA ALA A 150 -22.81 -1.32 6.60
C ALA A 150 -22.19 -0.78 7.90
N GLU A 151 -22.69 -1.22 9.06
CA GLU A 151 -22.19 -0.84 10.37
C GLU A 151 -20.79 -1.40 10.64
N GLU A 152 -20.57 -2.70 10.37
CA GLU A 152 -19.25 -3.33 10.49
C GLU A 152 -18.23 -2.66 9.56
N TYR A 153 -18.64 -2.35 8.32
CA TYR A 153 -17.81 -1.65 7.34
C TYR A 153 -17.41 -0.26 7.85
N ALA A 154 -18.39 0.55 8.29
CA ALA A 154 -18.15 1.91 8.78
C ALA A 154 -17.24 1.90 10.02
N ARG A 155 -17.52 1.03 11.00
CA ARG A 155 -16.73 0.93 12.24
C ARG A 155 -15.29 0.49 11.96
N SER A 156 -15.11 -0.53 11.13
CA SER A 156 -13.77 -1.03 10.78
C SER A 156 -12.99 -0.02 9.93
N HIS A 157 -13.64 0.71 9.02
CA HIS A 157 -13.00 1.79 8.27
C HIS A 157 -12.60 2.98 9.14
N GLN A 158 -13.45 3.38 10.09
CA GLN A 158 -13.13 4.46 11.01
C GLN A 158 -11.91 4.13 11.88
N GLN A 159 -11.81 2.89 12.38
CA GLN A 159 -10.75 2.50 13.30
C GLN A 159 -9.46 2.06 12.58
N PHE A 160 -9.60 1.39 11.44
CA PHE A 160 -8.50 0.67 10.78
C PHE A 160 -8.32 1.01 9.30
N GLN A 161 -9.22 1.79 8.70
CA GLN A 161 -9.24 2.07 7.25
C GLN A 161 -9.24 0.78 6.40
N ARG A 162 -9.84 -0.28 6.94
CA ARG A 162 -9.93 -1.62 6.34
C ARG A 162 -11.29 -2.21 6.64
N SER A 163 -11.82 -3.03 5.73
CA SER A 163 -13.08 -3.73 5.95
C SER A 163 -12.82 -4.98 6.80
N TYR A 164 -13.38 -5.03 8.00
CA TYR A 164 -13.40 -6.22 8.85
C TYR A 164 -14.81 -6.52 9.33
N CYS A 165 -15.17 -7.80 9.41
CA CYS A 165 -16.32 -8.24 10.20
C CYS A 165 -16.01 -8.15 11.70
N ASP A 166 -17.02 -8.22 12.55
CA ASP A 166 -16.92 -8.10 14.01
C ASP A 166 -15.82 -9.00 14.60
N ARG A 167 -15.84 -10.30 14.27
CA ARG A 167 -14.82 -11.24 14.77
C ARG A 167 -13.39 -10.79 14.44
N CYS A 168 -13.14 -10.42 13.19
CA CYS A 168 -11.81 -10.01 12.76
C CYS A 168 -11.43 -8.63 13.30
N PHE A 169 -12.42 -7.75 13.50
CA PHE A 169 -12.23 -6.47 14.16
C PHE A 169 -11.75 -6.69 15.60
N ASP A 170 -12.44 -7.53 16.37
CA ASP A 170 -12.12 -7.82 17.76
C ASP A 170 -10.74 -8.47 17.90
N GLU A 171 -10.43 -9.46 17.05
CA GLU A 171 -9.09 -10.08 17.02
C GLU A 171 -8.00 -9.03 16.77
N VAL A 172 -8.14 -8.19 15.73
CA VAL A 172 -7.14 -7.14 15.42
C VAL A 172 -7.07 -6.10 16.53
N PHE A 173 -8.20 -5.75 17.12
CA PHE A 173 -8.27 -4.77 18.20
C PHE A 173 -7.56 -5.29 19.46
N LEU A 174 -7.82 -6.54 19.84
CA LEU A 174 -7.16 -7.22 20.96
C LEU A 174 -5.67 -7.41 20.72
N GLU A 175 -5.27 -7.87 19.53
CA GLU A 175 -3.86 -7.99 19.14
C GLU A 175 -3.11 -6.65 19.32
N ARG A 176 -3.70 -5.54 18.85
CA ARG A 176 -3.13 -4.20 19.03
C ARG A 176 -3.10 -3.78 20.49
N ARG A 177 -4.17 -3.97 21.24
CA ARG A 177 -4.21 -3.61 22.66
C ARG A 177 -3.18 -4.41 23.47
N ASN A 178 -3.03 -5.70 23.19
CA ASN A 178 -2.05 -6.56 23.85
C ASN A 178 -0.63 -6.13 23.52
N PHE A 179 -0.36 -5.75 22.26
CA PHE A 179 0.94 -5.18 21.89
C PHE A 179 1.25 -3.91 22.68
N GLU A 180 0.29 -2.99 22.79
CA GLU A 180 0.45 -1.75 23.58
C GLU A 180 0.73 -2.03 25.05
N ILE A 181 0.00 -2.96 25.65
CA ILE A 181 0.23 -3.40 27.04
C ILE A 181 1.63 -4.01 27.17
N GLN A 182 2.06 -4.85 26.23
CA GLN A 182 3.38 -5.47 26.27
C GLN A 182 4.50 -4.44 26.17
N VAL A 183 4.32 -3.40 25.35
CA VAL A 183 5.29 -2.28 25.26
C VAL A 183 5.42 -1.59 26.61
N GLU A 184 4.31 -1.26 27.28
CA GLU A 184 4.37 -0.64 28.60
C GLU A 184 4.98 -1.55 29.67
N ILE A 185 4.67 -2.86 29.66
CA ILE A 185 5.26 -3.84 30.58
C ILE A 185 6.78 -3.97 30.37
N ASN A 186 7.26 -3.81 29.13
CA ASN A 186 8.68 -3.91 28.82
C ASN A 186 9.50 -2.69 29.26
N LYS A 187 8.86 -1.57 29.63
CA LYS A 187 9.54 -0.38 30.16
C LYS A 187 9.94 -0.61 31.62
N THR A 188 11.06 -1.29 31.82
CA THR A 188 11.51 -1.75 33.15
C THR A 188 12.78 -1.06 33.63
N ILE A 189 13.46 -0.30 32.76
CA ILE A 189 14.74 0.33 33.05
C ILE A 189 14.50 1.81 33.31
N GLU A 190 14.82 2.30 34.51
CA GLU A 190 14.65 3.71 34.89
C GLU A 190 15.86 4.56 34.47
N ALA A 191 15.62 5.66 33.78
CA ALA A 191 16.60 6.71 33.49
C ALA A 191 16.69 7.72 34.64
N CYS A 192 17.73 8.56 34.65
CA CYS A 192 17.98 9.51 35.74
C CYS A 192 16.87 10.55 35.98
N ASP A 193 15.99 10.78 35.01
CA ASP A 193 14.82 11.66 35.11
C ASP A 193 13.52 10.93 35.50
N GLY A 194 13.60 9.63 35.80
CA GLY A 194 12.46 8.77 36.15
C GLY A 194 11.74 8.16 34.94
N THR A 195 12.18 8.41 33.71
CA THR A 195 11.58 7.79 32.51
C THR A 195 11.89 6.28 32.48
N LEU A 196 10.86 5.46 32.37
CA LEU A 196 11.00 4.02 32.16
C LEU A 196 11.16 3.70 30.67
N VAL A 197 12.29 3.08 30.30
CA VAL A 197 12.65 2.71 28.93
C VAL A 197 12.81 1.19 28.76
N GLN A 198 12.86 0.72 27.52
CA GLN A 198 12.83 -0.72 27.18
C GLN A 198 14.23 -1.32 27.02
N SER A 199 15.28 -0.51 26.87
CA SER A 199 16.64 -1.01 26.68
C SER A 199 17.71 -0.13 27.30
N GLU A 200 18.86 -0.72 27.57
CA GLU A 200 20.04 -0.01 28.08
C GLU A 200 20.56 1.05 27.10
N GLY A 201 20.43 0.81 25.79
CA GLY A 201 20.78 1.81 24.77
C GLY A 201 19.88 3.03 24.82
N GLU A 202 18.56 2.82 25.00
CA GLU A 202 17.60 3.91 25.22
C GLU A 202 17.87 4.65 26.53
N ARG A 203 18.20 3.95 27.62
CA ARG A 203 18.55 4.58 28.90
C ARG A 203 19.71 5.54 28.73
N ARG A 204 20.77 5.11 28.03
CA ARG A 204 21.95 5.97 27.76
C ARG A 204 21.61 7.18 26.90
N ILE A 205 20.69 7.07 25.94
CA ILE A 205 20.21 8.21 25.14
C ILE A 205 19.40 9.16 26.03
N ALA A 206 18.45 8.64 26.81
CA ALA A 206 17.64 9.42 27.75
C ALA A 206 18.52 10.22 28.72
N GLU A 207 19.48 9.55 29.37
CA GLU A 207 20.40 10.19 30.31
C GLU A 207 21.29 11.24 29.64
N TRP A 208 21.74 10.99 28.41
CA TRP A 208 22.49 11.97 27.65
C TRP A 208 21.64 13.22 27.36
N LEU A 209 20.38 13.05 26.91
CA LEU A 209 19.47 14.16 26.64
C LEU A 209 19.22 14.99 27.91
N THR A 210 18.99 14.32 29.04
CA THR A 210 18.75 14.96 30.34
C THR A 210 19.98 15.71 30.84
N ALA A 211 21.17 15.12 30.74
CA ALA A 211 22.43 15.78 31.13
C ALA A 211 22.70 17.06 30.32
N HIS A 212 22.16 17.16 29.11
CA HIS A 212 22.29 18.31 28.21
C HIS A 212 21.08 19.25 28.26
N GLY A 213 20.13 19.03 29.18
CA GLY A 213 18.95 19.88 29.34
C GLY A 213 17.99 19.84 28.15
N ILE A 214 18.03 18.79 27.32
CA ILE A 214 17.17 18.66 26.14
C ILE A 214 15.88 17.95 26.52
N ALA A 215 14.76 18.66 26.46
CA ALA A 215 13.45 18.06 26.68
C ALA A 215 13.09 17.05 25.58
N TYR A 216 12.56 15.89 25.98
CA TYR A 216 12.14 14.85 25.05
C TYR A 216 10.79 14.23 25.44
N ARG A 217 10.17 13.55 24.47
CA ARG A 217 9.02 12.66 24.67
C ARG A 217 9.45 11.26 24.28
N TYR A 218 9.49 10.35 25.26
CA TYR A 218 9.81 8.95 25.04
C TYR A 218 8.59 8.19 24.53
N ASP A 219 8.79 7.38 23.49
CA ASP A 219 7.83 6.36 23.04
C ASP A 219 6.42 6.90 22.74
N ALA A 220 6.35 8.17 22.33
CA ALA A 220 5.11 8.89 22.09
C ALA A 220 4.55 8.63 20.69
N LYS A 221 3.23 8.50 20.55
CA LYS A 221 2.58 8.27 19.25
C LYS A 221 2.27 9.59 18.56
N PHE A 222 2.74 9.73 17.32
CA PHE A 222 2.47 10.89 16.47
C PHE A 222 1.74 10.46 15.20
N ARG A 223 0.74 11.24 14.80
CA ARG A 223 0.12 11.13 13.47
C ARG A 223 0.94 11.98 12.51
N ILE A 224 1.44 11.41 11.42
CA ILE A 224 2.14 12.19 10.38
C ILE A 224 1.21 12.49 9.20
N ILE A 225 0.49 11.47 8.71
CA ILE A 225 -0.62 11.59 7.75
C ILE A 225 -1.84 10.87 8.33
N ALA A 226 -3.04 11.19 7.83
CA ALA A 226 -4.30 10.52 8.13
C ALA A 226 -4.24 8.97 8.18
N GLU A 227 -3.25 8.34 7.53
CA GLU A 227 -3.12 6.88 7.41
C GLU A 227 -1.99 6.25 8.24
N PHE A 228 -1.01 7.03 8.74
CA PHE A 228 0.17 6.49 9.42
C PHE A 228 0.47 7.16 10.77
N GLN A 229 0.45 6.33 11.82
CA GLN A 229 1.01 6.68 13.12
C GLN A 229 2.46 6.18 13.20
N ILE A 230 3.36 7.05 13.66
CA ILE A 230 4.71 6.66 14.08
C ILE A 230 4.82 6.73 15.59
N ARG A 231 5.73 5.92 16.11
CA ARG A 231 6.12 5.87 17.52
C ARG A 231 7.64 5.87 17.54
N PRO A 232 8.30 7.03 17.52
CA PRO A 232 9.75 7.13 17.72
C PRO A 232 10.13 6.70 19.13
N ASP A 233 11.37 6.25 19.31
CA ASP A 233 11.90 6.01 20.66
C ASP A 233 12.00 7.34 21.40
N PHE A 234 12.49 8.41 20.75
CA PHE A 234 12.49 9.77 21.31
C PHE A 234 12.05 10.82 20.28
N TYR A 235 11.27 11.79 20.73
CA TYR A 235 10.98 13.02 20.00
C TYR A 235 11.46 14.24 20.80
N LEU A 236 12.21 15.13 20.15
CA LEU A 236 12.75 16.36 20.72
C LEU A 236 11.91 17.56 20.21
N PRO A 237 10.96 18.09 21.00
CA PRO A 237 10.01 19.10 20.50
C PRO A 237 10.67 20.41 20.09
N GLU A 238 11.72 20.84 20.80
CA GLU A 238 12.39 22.13 20.56
C GLU A 238 13.16 22.14 19.24
N LEU A 239 13.68 20.98 18.81
CA LEU A 239 14.47 20.84 17.59
C LEU A 239 13.66 20.26 16.43
N ASP A 240 12.45 19.77 16.71
CA ASP A 240 11.62 18.95 15.82
C ASP A 240 12.39 17.74 15.24
N VAL A 241 13.08 17.01 16.13
CA VAL A 241 13.95 15.87 15.77
C VAL A 241 13.43 14.58 16.38
N TYR A 242 13.51 13.50 15.62
CA TYR A 242 13.15 12.14 16.01
C TYR A 242 14.43 11.31 16.15
N ILE A 243 14.57 10.57 17.24
CA ILE A 243 15.68 9.63 17.47
C ILE A 243 15.13 8.21 17.52
N GLU A 244 15.83 7.29 16.85
CA GLU A 244 15.55 5.85 16.84
C GLU A 244 16.81 5.08 17.23
N TYR A 245 16.69 4.14 18.16
CA TYR A 245 17.74 3.21 18.57
C TYR A 245 17.53 1.83 17.93
N TRP A 246 18.40 1.47 17.01
CA TRP A 246 18.30 0.25 16.21
C TRP A 246 19.06 -0.92 16.86
N GLY A 247 18.53 -1.43 17.97
CA GLY A 247 19.22 -2.38 18.85
C GLY A 247 19.27 -3.85 18.40
N LEU A 248 18.53 -4.26 17.36
CA LEU A 248 18.42 -5.65 16.93
C LEU A 248 18.97 -5.88 15.51
N ASP A 249 19.52 -7.07 15.24
CA ASP A 249 20.18 -7.38 13.95
C ASP A 249 19.46 -8.45 13.10
N THR A 250 18.20 -8.78 13.42
CA THR A 250 17.47 -9.81 12.66
C THR A 250 16.99 -9.31 11.30
N PRO A 251 16.89 -10.17 10.26
CA PRO A 251 16.43 -9.75 8.93
C PRO A 251 15.05 -9.08 8.92
N GLN A 252 14.11 -9.60 9.73
CA GLN A 252 12.77 -9.05 9.88
C GLN A 252 12.79 -7.67 10.55
N TYR A 253 13.68 -7.47 11.52
CA TYR A 253 13.88 -6.17 12.16
C TYR A 253 14.47 -5.15 11.19
N LYS A 254 15.49 -5.52 10.40
CA LYS A 254 16.08 -4.67 9.36
C LYS A 254 15.03 -4.21 8.34
N MET A 255 14.15 -5.11 7.90
CA MET A 255 13.05 -4.76 6.99
C MET A 255 12.14 -3.68 7.59
N SER A 256 11.84 -3.80 8.89
CA SER A 256 11.02 -2.85 9.64
C SER A 256 11.72 -1.50 9.84
N MET A 257 13.03 -1.52 10.14
CA MET A 257 13.89 -0.33 10.21
C MET A 257 13.87 0.44 8.89
N TYR A 258 14.17 -0.21 7.75
CA TYR A 258 14.17 0.45 6.45
C TYR A 258 12.81 1.04 6.10
N LYS A 259 11.72 0.33 6.41
CA LYS A 259 10.37 0.84 6.21
C LYS A 259 10.11 2.12 7.03
N LYS A 260 10.51 2.14 8.30
CA LYS A 260 10.35 3.31 9.18
C LYS A 260 11.21 4.50 8.70
N GLN A 261 12.45 4.24 8.28
CA GLN A 261 13.32 5.27 7.69
C GLN A 261 12.73 5.86 6.40
N MET A 262 12.19 5.03 5.52
CA MET A 262 11.50 5.51 4.31
C MET A 262 10.29 6.38 4.65
N LEU A 263 9.50 6.02 5.67
CA LEU A 263 8.38 6.84 6.12
C LEU A 263 8.84 8.22 6.61
N TYR A 264 9.86 8.28 7.46
CA TYR A 264 10.42 9.57 7.90
C TYR A 264 10.91 10.42 6.72
N GLN A 265 11.58 9.79 5.74
CA GLN A 265 12.09 10.48 4.55
C GLN A 265 10.97 11.01 3.65
N GLN A 266 9.94 10.21 3.39
CA GLN A 266 8.77 10.61 2.58
C GLN A 266 8.05 11.80 3.19
N GLU A 267 7.99 11.86 4.52
CA GLU A 267 7.33 12.92 5.28
C GLU A 267 8.23 14.12 5.61
N GLY A 268 9.48 14.12 5.13
CA GLY A 268 10.44 15.20 5.38
C GLY A 268 10.77 15.39 6.87
N LYS A 269 10.66 14.34 7.69
CA LYS A 269 10.93 14.38 9.13
C LYS A 269 12.43 14.23 9.41
N ARG A 270 12.92 14.94 10.42
CA ARG A 270 14.33 14.93 10.84
C ARG A 270 14.61 13.70 11.70
N LEU A 271 15.26 12.70 11.13
CA LEU A 271 15.59 11.45 11.82
C LEU A 271 17.07 11.38 12.21
N ILE A 272 17.35 10.97 13.44
CA ILE A 272 18.65 10.53 13.91
C ILE A 272 18.57 9.04 14.26
N SER A 273 19.26 8.23 13.46
CA SER A 273 19.49 6.81 13.79
C SER A 273 20.67 6.67 14.75
N VAL A 274 20.51 5.88 15.81
CA VAL A 274 21.55 5.46 16.75
C VAL A 274 21.63 3.93 16.73
N TYR A 275 22.84 3.39 16.68
CA TYR A 275 23.11 1.95 16.64
C TYR A 275 23.89 1.50 17.89
N PRO A 276 23.92 0.19 18.24
CA PRO A 276 24.69 -0.31 19.38
C PRO A 276 26.18 0.11 19.35
N GLN A 277 26.79 0.09 18.16
CA GLN A 277 28.18 0.51 17.93
C GLN A 277 28.43 2.00 18.16
N ASP A 278 27.39 2.82 18.15
CA ASP A 278 27.49 4.26 18.39
C ASP A 278 27.50 4.60 19.89
N LEU A 279 27.01 3.69 20.75
CA LEU A 279 26.87 3.96 22.18
C LEU A 279 28.18 4.35 22.88
N PRO A 280 29.36 3.76 22.60
CA PRO A 280 30.62 4.22 23.19
C PRO A 280 30.97 5.67 22.83
N GLY A 281 30.55 6.16 21.65
CA GLY A 281 30.79 7.51 21.15
C GLY A 281 29.52 8.38 21.11
N LEU A 282 28.53 8.08 21.96
CA LEU A 282 27.19 8.66 21.88
C LEU A 282 27.22 10.19 21.97
N ASP A 283 28.08 10.72 22.83
CA ASP A 283 28.24 12.16 23.05
C ASP A 283 28.68 12.91 21.79
N VAL A 284 29.73 12.41 21.13
CA VAL A 284 30.22 12.96 19.87
C VAL A 284 29.16 12.85 18.79
N LEU A 285 28.45 11.71 18.71
CA LEU A 285 27.44 11.46 17.70
C LEU A 285 26.25 12.41 17.83
N LEU A 286 25.61 12.45 19.01
CA LEU A 286 24.40 13.23 19.23
C LEU A 286 24.71 14.73 19.17
N THR A 287 25.81 15.19 19.75
CA THR A 287 26.26 16.58 19.63
C THR A 287 26.44 16.99 18.17
N ALA A 288 27.16 16.19 17.37
CA ALA A 288 27.41 16.51 15.97
C ALA A 288 26.13 16.51 15.12
N LYS A 289 25.22 15.55 15.36
CA LYS A 289 23.96 15.45 14.60
C LYS A 289 22.97 16.55 15.01
N LEU A 290 22.80 16.81 16.31
CA LEU A 290 21.85 17.81 16.81
C LEU A 290 22.29 19.24 16.50
N ARG A 291 23.60 19.53 16.42
CA ARG A 291 24.12 20.84 15.95
C ARG A 291 23.58 21.23 14.57
N ARG A 292 23.35 20.26 13.68
CA ARG A 292 22.76 20.50 12.36
C ARG A 292 21.32 21.00 12.43
N TYR A 293 20.67 20.83 13.57
CA TYR A 293 19.28 21.20 13.82
C TYR A 293 19.15 22.35 14.83
N GLY A 294 20.25 23.03 15.19
CA GLY A 294 20.22 24.22 16.03
C GLY A 294 20.52 23.99 17.51
N TYR A 295 20.98 22.81 17.89
CA TYR A 295 21.47 22.55 19.25
C TYR A 295 22.90 23.07 19.44
N PHE A 296 23.12 23.90 20.46
CA PHE A 296 24.44 24.38 20.86
C PHE A 296 24.65 24.04 22.34
N PRO A 297 25.62 23.16 22.67
CA PRO A 297 25.91 22.76 24.06
C PRO A 297 26.52 23.90 24.88
#